data_AF-A0A2D4FTY8-F1
#
_entry.id   AF-A0A2D4FTY8-F1
#
_cell.length_a   1.000
_cell.length_b   1.000
_cell.length_c   1.000
_cell.angle_alpha   90.00
_cell.angle_beta   90.00
_cell.angle_gamma   90.00
#
_symmetry.space_group_name_H-M   'P 1'
#
loop_
_entity.id
_entity.type
_entity.pdbx_description
1 polymer ?
#
loop_
_entity_poly.entity_id
_entity_poly.type
_entity_poly.pdbx_seq_one_letter_code
_entity_poly.pdbx_strand_id
1 'polypeptide(L)'
;KKFIWLNKKPRIKIQSLQDVKSRGGMGLPNWELYYRVAVVIWTKDWINLNKRILSLEGHNLQKGWHAVLWETEMKKQQYFHRHLIRDALLQNWIKIKKKQ
;
A
#
# COMPACT_ATOMS: atom_id res chain seq x y z
N LYS A 1 2.99 -16.92 -40.33
CA LYS A 1 2.07 -17.16 -39.19
C LYS A 1 1.62 -15.81 -38.62
N LYS A 2 0.34 -15.46 -38.72
CA LYS A 2 -0.19 -14.17 -38.23
C LYS A 2 -0.42 -14.30 -36.72
N PHE A 3 0.37 -13.59 -35.91
CA PHE A 3 0.27 -13.65 -34.45
C PHE A 3 -1.02 -12.92 -34.00
N ILE A 4 -1.92 -13.62 -33.33
CA ILE A 4 -3.25 -13.13 -32.92
C ILE A 4 -3.13 -11.89 -31.99
N TRP A 5 -1.98 -11.75 -31.33
CA TRP A 5 -1.69 -10.73 -30.33
C TRP A 5 -0.79 -9.59 -30.83
N LEU A 6 -0.45 -9.55 -32.13
CA LEU A 6 0.32 -8.45 -32.68
C LEU A 6 -0.46 -7.13 -32.46
N ASN A 7 0.14 -6.17 -31.76
CA ASN A 7 -0.43 -4.87 -31.40
C ASN A 7 -1.60 -4.87 -30.39
N LYS A 8 -1.92 -5.99 -29.73
CA LYS A 8 -2.91 -6.02 -28.64
C LYS A 8 -2.22 -6.09 -27.29
N LYS A 9 -2.57 -5.20 -26.35
CA LYS A 9 -2.14 -5.33 -24.94
C LYS A 9 -2.88 -6.51 -24.31
N PRO A 10 -2.21 -7.60 -23.88
CA PRO A 10 -2.87 -8.67 -23.16
C PRO A 10 -3.41 -8.10 -21.84
N ARG A 11 -4.73 -8.18 -21.63
CA ARG A 11 -5.39 -7.79 -20.39
C ARG A 11 -5.98 -9.04 -19.77
N ILE A 12 -5.41 -9.49 -18.66
CA ILE A 12 -5.96 -10.59 -17.88
C ILE A 12 -6.78 -10.00 -16.74
N LYS A 13 -7.99 -10.53 -16.53
CA LYS A 13 -8.81 -10.15 -15.37
C LYS A 13 -8.13 -10.61 -14.09
N ILE A 14 -8.08 -9.76 -13.08
CA ILE A 14 -7.44 -10.09 -11.81
C ILE A 14 -8.13 -11.27 -11.10
N GLN A 15 -9.43 -11.43 -11.30
CA GLN A 15 -10.19 -12.60 -10.83
C GLN A 15 -9.64 -13.90 -11.42
N SER A 16 -9.32 -13.94 -12.71
CA SER A 16 -8.74 -15.12 -13.37
C SER A 16 -7.33 -15.43 -12.85
N LEU A 17 -6.58 -14.41 -12.42
CA LEU A 17 -5.28 -14.60 -11.78
C LEU A 17 -5.44 -15.25 -10.40
N GLN A 18 -6.43 -14.83 -9.63
CA GLN A 18 -6.68 -15.29 -8.26
C GLN A 18 -7.46 -16.60 -8.17
N ASP A 19 -8.18 -16.97 -9.23
CA ASP A 19 -9.00 -18.17 -9.23
C ASP A 19 -8.13 -19.44 -9.13
N VAL A 20 -8.70 -20.48 -8.56
CA VAL A 20 -8.01 -21.76 -8.35
C VAL A 20 -7.68 -22.42 -9.68
N LYS A 21 -6.55 -23.14 -9.71
CA LYS A 21 -6.05 -23.81 -10.91
C LYS A 21 -7.04 -24.81 -11.50
N SER A 22 -7.85 -25.47 -10.66
CA SER A 22 -8.88 -26.42 -11.09
C SER A 22 -10.00 -25.78 -11.92
N ARG A 23 -10.23 -24.47 -11.79
CA ARG A 23 -11.21 -23.71 -12.58
C ARG A 23 -10.57 -22.95 -13.75
N GLY A 24 -9.29 -23.20 -14.04
CA GLY A 24 -8.54 -22.51 -15.10
C GLY A 24 -7.94 -21.17 -14.68
N GLY A 25 -7.88 -20.89 -13.37
CA GLY A 25 -7.17 -19.72 -12.83
C GLY A 25 -5.68 -20.00 -12.58
N MET A 26 -4.94 -18.98 -12.11
CA MET A 26 -3.50 -19.13 -11.78
C MET A 26 -3.23 -19.48 -10.31
N GLY A 27 -4.23 -19.35 -9.44
CA GLY A 27 -4.13 -19.61 -8.00
C GLY A 27 -3.33 -18.57 -7.23
N LEU A 28 -3.28 -17.32 -7.72
CA LEU A 28 -2.55 -16.25 -7.05
C LEU A 28 -3.26 -15.78 -5.77
N PRO A 29 -2.52 -15.37 -4.74
CA PRO A 29 -3.11 -14.88 -3.50
C PRO A 29 -3.93 -13.60 -3.72
N ASN A 30 -4.81 -13.29 -2.76
CA ASN A 30 -5.61 -12.09 -2.86
C ASN A 30 -4.73 -10.83 -2.75
N TRP A 31 -4.43 -10.16 -3.88
CA TRP A 31 -3.57 -8.98 -3.93
C TRP A 31 -4.07 -7.83 -3.05
N GLU A 32 -5.40 -7.63 -2.95
CA GLU A 32 -5.95 -6.57 -2.12
C GLU A 32 -5.74 -6.88 -0.63
N LEU A 33 -5.95 -8.13 -0.24
CA LEU A 33 -5.67 -8.58 1.12
C LEU A 33 -4.18 -8.48 1.43
N TYR A 34 -3.34 -8.96 0.52
CA TYR A 34 -1.89 -8.92 0.65
C TYR A 34 -1.39 -7.48 0.82
N TYR A 35 -1.88 -6.56 -0.02
CA TYR A 35 -1.57 -5.15 0.06
C TYR A 35 -1.98 -4.56 1.41
N ARG A 36 -3.21 -4.82 1.87
CA ARG A 36 -3.70 -4.32 3.18
C ARG A 36 -2.84 -4.84 4.33
N VAL A 37 -2.51 -6.12 4.34
CA VAL A 37 -1.66 -6.74 5.38
C VAL A 37 -0.25 -6.17 5.34
N ALA A 38 0.35 -6.02 4.16
CA ALA A 38 1.67 -5.43 4.00
C ALA A 38 1.71 -4.00 4.55
N VAL A 39 0.69 -3.18 4.26
CA VAL A 39 0.59 -1.83 4.81
C VAL A 39 0.55 -1.87 6.34
N VAL A 40 -0.25 -2.75 6.96
CA VAL A 40 -0.32 -2.86 8.43
C VAL A 40 1.03 -3.26 9.03
N ILE A 41 1.72 -4.22 8.43
CA ILE A 41 3.06 -4.65 8.88
C ILE A 41 4.03 -3.47 8.83
N TRP A 42 4.05 -2.75 7.71
CA TRP A 42 4.89 -1.57 7.56
C TRP A 42 4.53 -0.47 8.56
N THR A 43 3.24 -0.25 8.82
CA THR A 43 2.80 0.71 9.84
C THR A 43 3.27 0.30 11.22
N LYS A 44 3.16 -0.98 11.59
CA LYS A 44 3.66 -1.52 12.86
C LYS A 44 5.17 -1.31 13.00
N ASP A 45 5.94 -1.66 11.98
CA ASP A 45 7.40 -1.57 12.02
C ASP A 45 7.87 -0.12 12.11
N TRP A 46 7.18 0.79 11.41
CA TRP A 46 7.49 2.21 11.51
C TRP A 46 7.06 2.79 12.88
N ILE A 47 5.92 2.39 13.46
CA ILE A 47 5.50 2.81 14.82
C ILE A 47 6.58 2.49 15.87
N ASN A 48 7.28 1.36 15.71
CA ASN A 48 8.35 0.95 16.62
C ASN A 48 9.66 1.77 16.48
N LEU A 49 9.69 2.83 15.67
CA LEU A 49 10.78 3.82 15.60
C LEU A 49 12.17 3.17 15.44
N ASN A 50 12.28 2.14 14.59
CA ASN A 50 13.57 1.51 14.33
C ASN A 50 14.55 2.56 13.76
N LYS A 51 15.79 2.62 14.29
CA LYS A 51 16.84 3.57 13.87
C LYS A 51 17.06 3.61 12.35
N ARG A 52 16.92 2.46 11.67
CA ARG A 52 17.03 2.38 10.20
C ARG A 52 15.85 3.07 9.50
N ILE A 53 14.65 2.99 10.06
CA ILE A 53 13.44 3.62 9.51
C ILE A 53 13.49 5.14 9.75
N LEU A 54 13.95 5.57 10.92
CA LEU A 54 14.20 6.98 11.24
C LEU A 54 15.14 7.66 10.23
N SER A 55 16.17 6.96 9.75
CA SER A 55 17.03 7.52 8.68
C SER A 55 16.32 7.70 7.33
N LEU A 56 15.24 6.96 7.08
CA LEU A 56 14.41 7.05 5.87
C LEU A 56 13.27 8.08 6.01
N GLU A 57 12.94 8.50 7.24
CA GLU A 57 11.97 9.57 7.49
C GLU A 57 12.49 10.92 6.97
N GLY A 58 13.81 11.08 6.88
CA GLY A 58 14.46 12.29 6.38
C GLY A 58 14.40 13.42 7.41
N HIS A 59 15.50 14.16 7.51
CA HIS A 59 15.68 15.22 8.52
C HIS A 59 14.74 16.45 8.37
N ASN A 60 13.92 16.51 7.32
CA ASN A 60 13.15 17.70 6.93
C ASN A 60 11.65 17.63 7.30
N LEU A 61 11.27 16.79 8.26
CA LEU A 61 9.90 16.73 8.76
C LEU A 61 9.70 17.70 9.92
N GLN A 62 8.68 18.58 9.83
CA GLN A 62 8.32 19.50 10.93
C GLN A 62 7.81 18.77 12.18
N LYS A 63 7.20 17.60 12.00
CA LYS A 63 6.76 16.67 13.05
C LYS A 63 7.10 15.25 12.61
N GLY A 64 7.46 14.38 13.55
CA GLY A 64 7.64 12.95 13.28
C GLY A 64 6.36 12.33 12.71
N TRP A 65 6.50 11.35 11.81
CA TRP A 65 5.34 10.75 11.15
C TRP A 65 4.32 10.15 12.14
N HIS A 66 4.78 9.65 13.28
CA HIS A 66 3.95 9.10 14.36
C HIS A 66 2.92 10.09 14.89
N ALA A 67 3.27 11.39 14.92
CA ALA A 67 2.34 12.43 15.31
C ALA A 67 1.15 12.52 14.33
N VAL A 68 1.39 12.25 13.04
CA VAL A 68 0.37 12.25 11.99
C VAL A 68 -0.59 11.06 12.11
N LEU A 69 -0.12 9.92 12.64
CA LEU A 69 -0.99 8.76 12.89
C LEU A 69 -1.93 8.97 14.08
N TRP A 70 -1.48 9.74 15.08
CA TRP A 70 -2.22 10.00 16.31
C TRP A 70 -3.24 11.13 16.16
N GLU A 71 -2.87 12.21 15.47
CA GLU A 71 -3.76 13.35 15.24
C GLU A 71 -4.86 13.00 14.22
N THR A 72 -6.11 12.92 14.69
CA THR A 72 -7.31 12.61 13.88
C THR A 72 -7.66 13.68 12.85
N GLU A 73 -7.17 14.91 13.03
CA GLU A 73 -7.61 16.09 12.28
C GLU A 73 -6.44 16.93 11.73
N MET A 74 -5.33 16.31 11.34
CA MET A 74 -4.31 17.08 10.63
C MET A 74 -4.87 17.55 9.27
N LYS A 75 -4.88 18.87 9.05
CA LYS A 75 -4.92 19.45 7.70
C LYS A 75 -3.87 18.71 6.88
N LYS A 76 -4.25 18.10 5.74
CA LYS A 76 -3.36 17.34 4.85
C LYS A 76 -2.00 18.04 4.81
N GLN A 77 -1.01 17.50 5.51
CA GLN A 77 0.33 18.07 5.46
C GLN A 77 0.81 17.80 4.03
N GLN A 78 0.70 18.80 3.17
CA GLN A 78 0.86 18.64 1.72
C GLN A 78 2.21 18.00 1.40
N TYR A 79 3.24 18.30 2.20
CA TYR A 79 4.56 17.69 2.10
C TYR A 79 4.56 16.20 2.42
N PHE A 80 3.83 15.78 3.46
CA PHE A 80 3.77 14.38 3.89
C PHE A 80 3.09 13.48 2.84
N HIS A 81 2.07 14.02 2.16
CA HIS A 81 1.37 13.35 1.06
C HIS A 81 2.16 13.34 -0.27
N ARG A 82 3.27 14.09 -0.41
CA ARG A 82 4.12 14.03 -1.63
C ARG A 82 4.86 12.70 -1.74
N HIS A 83 5.12 12.03 -0.63
CA HIS A 83 5.82 10.75 -0.64
C HIS A 83 4.81 9.61 -0.80
N LEU A 84 4.81 8.97 -1.98
CA LEU A 84 3.83 7.94 -2.36
C LEU A 84 3.64 6.83 -1.32
N ILE A 85 4.74 6.33 -0.74
CA ILE A 85 4.68 5.27 0.28
C ILE A 85 3.99 5.79 1.55
N ARG A 86 4.29 7.03 1.96
CA ARG A 86 3.76 7.60 3.20
C ARG A 86 2.27 7.89 3.06
N ASP A 87 1.87 8.44 1.91
CA ASP A 87 0.47 8.65 1.59
C ASP A 87 -0.30 7.32 1.54
N ALA A 88 0.24 6.30 0.86
CA ALA A 88 -0.37 4.98 0.81
C ALA A 88 -0.57 4.37 2.22
N LEU A 89 0.43 4.46 3.10
CA LEU A 89 0.33 3.99 4.48
C LEU A 89 -0.75 4.75 5.27
N LEU A 90 -0.77 6.09 5.18
CA LEU A 90 -1.76 6.92 5.88
C LEU A 90 -3.19 6.67 5.40
N GLN A 91 -3.42 6.59 4.09
CA GLN A 91 -4.76 6.35 3.55
C GLN A 91 -5.33 5.01 4.00
N ASN A 92 -4.49 3.97 4.05
CA ASN A 92 -4.91 2.66 4.54
C ASN A 92 -5.09 2.65 6.07
N TRP A 93 -4.23 3.34 6.82
CA TRP A 93 -4.39 3.50 8.28
C TRP A 93 -5.74 4.16 8.62
N ILE A 94 -6.09 5.26 7.94
CA ILE A 94 -7.38 5.94 8.12
C ILE A 94 -8.54 5.00 7.79
N LYS A 95 -8.44 4.21 6.71
CA LYS A 95 -9.47 3.23 6.34
C LYS A 95 -9.64 2.14 7.40
N ILE A 96 -8.55 1.71 8.06
CA ILE A 96 -8.59 0.73 9.14
C ILE A 96 -9.23 1.35 10.38
N LYS A 97 -8.79 2.55 10.77
CA LYS A 97 -9.32 3.27 11.94
C LYS A 97 -10.81 3.60 11.83
N LYS A 98 -11.31 3.85 10.61
CA LYS A 98 -12.75 4.10 10.34
C LYS A 98 -13.60 2.82 10.27
N LYS A 99 -12.97 1.65 10.12
CA LYS A 99 -13.67 0.35 10.05
C LYS A 99 -13.82 -0.32 11.41
N GLN A 100 -13.04 0.11 12.40
CA GLN A 100 -13.23 -0.19 13.82
C GLN A 100 -14.21 0.80 14.43
#